data_AF-A0A954CL01-F1
#
_entry.id   AF-A0A954CL01-F1
#
_cell.length_a   1.000
_cell.length_b   1.000
_cell.length_c   1.000
_cell.angle_alpha   90.00
_cell.angle_beta   90.00
_cell.angle_gamma   90.00
#
_symmetry.space_group_name_H-M   'P 1'
#
loop_
_entity.id
_entity.type
_entity.pdbx_description
1 polymer ?
#
loop_
_entity_poly.entity_id
_entity_poly.type
_entity_poly.pdbx_seq_one_letter_code
_entity_poly.pdbx_strand_id
1 'polypeptide(L)'
;MTSLDRQLAHEALTPYLLGTTLQLGQAPEDAIEGATWVDCRNGLSPDTFSRFADASFDSIVAAFAVEWVDDAVHMLGEWRRLLAEGGKLAVVLGGQGAQSEAPHHYTADAWQNLLRAVGGFELVRLAELDDGNGWLVVAERHVTLDLRNLLGSHGAALADAARRGPEQRAELCFQFGTILLRVGELDPAVSCFESMLEHLPENSEGLFGVG
;
A
#
# COMPACT_ATOMS: atom_id res chain seq x y z
N MET A 1 -23.62 5.07 -12.90
CA MET A 1 -23.76 4.78 -11.45
C MET A 1 -25.04 5.39 -10.93
N THR A 2 -25.89 4.60 -10.29
CA THR A 2 -27.16 5.06 -9.72
C THR A 2 -26.94 5.78 -8.38
N SER A 3 -27.96 6.46 -7.84
CA SER A 3 -27.90 7.00 -6.48
C SER A 3 -27.82 5.90 -5.41
N LEU A 4 -28.38 4.71 -5.70
CA LEU A 4 -28.35 3.56 -4.81
C LEU A 4 -26.94 2.97 -4.70
N ASP A 5 -26.25 2.80 -5.82
CA ASP A 5 -24.86 2.29 -5.86
C ASP A 5 -23.94 3.17 -4.99
N ARG A 6 -24.14 4.50 -5.08
CA ARG A 6 -23.39 5.49 -4.29
C ARG A 6 -23.66 5.34 -2.79
N GLN A 7 -24.92 5.19 -2.41
CA GLN A 7 -25.29 5.00 -1.01
C GLN A 7 -24.67 3.71 -0.44
N LEU A 8 -24.79 2.59 -1.17
CA LEU A 8 -24.25 1.31 -0.73
C LEU A 8 -22.72 1.35 -0.61
N ALA A 9 -22.02 1.98 -1.55
CA ALA A 9 -20.58 2.14 -1.46
C ALA A 9 -20.18 3.01 -0.26
N HIS A 10 -20.89 4.11 -0.01
CA HIS A 10 -20.65 4.96 1.14
C HIS A 10 -20.84 4.20 2.46
N GLU A 11 -21.95 3.47 2.61
CA GLU A 11 -22.23 2.63 3.79
C GLU A 11 -21.17 1.54 3.99
N ALA A 12 -20.71 0.91 2.90
CA ALA A 12 -19.68 -0.12 2.94
C ALA A 12 -18.29 0.42 3.34
N LEU A 13 -17.95 1.64 2.93
CA LEU A 13 -16.64 2.27 3.18
C LEU A 13 -16.56 3.00 4.52
N THR A 14 -17.68 3.51 5.03
CA THR A 14 -17.74 4.29 6.29
C THR A 14 -16.99 3.64 7.46
N PRO A 15 -17.09 2.32 7.70
CA PRO A 15 -16.36 1.66 8.80
C PRO A 15 -14.83 1.71 8.70
N TYR A 16 -14.29 2.06 7.53
CA TYR A 16 -12.86 2.07 7.24
C TYR A 16 -12.26 3.47 7.14
N LEU A 17 -13.04 4.50 7.49
CA LEU A 17 -12.55 5.87 7.62
C LEU A 17 -11.83 6.00 8.97
N LEU A 18 -10.52 5.81 8.93
CA LEU A 18 -9.66 5.87 10.10
C LEU A 18 -8.78 7.12 10.02
N GLY A 19 -8.62 7.80 11.16
CA GLY A 19 -7.70 8.93 11.32
C GLY A 19 -7.64 9.86 10.11
N THR A 20 -6.47 9.93 9.49
CA THR A 20 -6.23 10.67 8.24
C THR A 20 -6.61 9.80 7.05
N THR A 21 -7.72 10.14 6.38
CA THR A 21 -8.24 9.36 5.24
C THR A 21 -8.03 10.06 3.91
N LEU A 22 -7.60 9.31 2.89
CA LEU A 22 -7.64 9.69 1.48
C LEU A 22 -8.85 9.03 0.81
N GLN A 23 -9.73 9.81 0.21
CA GLN A 23 -10.86 9.30 -0.56
C GLN A 23 -10.65 9.53 -2.05
N LEU A 24 -10.93 8.49 -2.83
CA LEU A 24 -10.86 8.48 -4.28
C LEU A 24 -12.26 8.24 -4.84
N GLY A 25 -12.71 9.12 -5.72
CA GLY A 25 -14.06 9.04 -6.25
C GLY A 25 -14.31 9.96 -7.44
N GLN A 26 -15.53 9.88 -7.95
CA GLN A 26 -15.94 10.62 -9.15
C GLN A 26 -16.64 11.95 -8.87
N ALA A 27 -17.18 12.17 -7.68
CA ALA A 27 -17.90 13.40 -7.39
C ALA A 27 -17.54 13.96 -6.01
N PRO A 28 -17.31 15.28 -5.89
CA PRO A 28 -17.01 15.92 -4.61
C PRO A 28 -18.23 15.96 -3.68
N GLU A 29 -19.45 15.83 -4.21
CA GLU A 29 -20.68 15.69 -3.42
C GLU A 29 -20.74 14.36 -2.63
N ASP A 30 -19.98 13.36 -3.08
CA ASP A 30 -19.80 12.09 -2.37
C ASP A 30 -18.58 12.13 -1.44
N ALA A 31 -17.91 13.28 -1.32
CA ALA A 31 -16.76 13.43 -0.44
C ALA A 31 -17.20 13.33 1.03
N ILE A 32 -16.52 12.46 1.75
CA ILE A 32 -16.81 12.17 3.14
C ILE A 32 -16.13 13.26 3.98
N GLU A 33 -16.88 13.80 4.94
CA GLU A 33 -16.39 14.87 5.79
C GLU A 33 -15.09 14.46 6.51
N GLY A 34 -14.06 15.31 6.42
CA GLY A 34 -12.74 15.05 7.02
C GLY A 34 -11.77 14.25 6.14
N ALA A 35 -12.21 13.67 5.02
CA ALA A 35 -11.32 12.98 4.09
C ALA A 35 -10.65 13.95 3.11
N THR A 36 -9.40 13.68 2.76
CA THR A 36 -8.73 14.33 1.62
C THR A 36 -9.26 13.70 0.34
N TRP A 37 -9.92 14.48 -0.52
CA TRP A 37 -10.53 13.96 -1.74
C TRP A 37 -9.64 14.13 -2.98
N VAL A 38 -9.66 13.13 -3.87
CA VAL A 38 -9.02 13.18 -5.19
C VAL A 38 -10.00 12.71 -6.28
N ASP A 39 -10.19 13.56 -7.29
CA ASP A 39 -10.99 13.24 -8.48
C ASP A 39 -10.26 12.22 -9.37
N CYS A 40 -10.95 11.13 -9.71
CA CYS A 40 -10.40 10.07 -10.56
C CYS A 40 -10.99 10.06 -11.98
N ARG A 41 -11.95 10.95 -12.30
CA ARG A 41 -12.69 10.91 -13.58
C ARG A 41 -11.83 11.12 -14.82
N ASN A 42 -10.77 11.91 -14.70
CA ASN A 42 -9.87 12.20 -15.81
C ASN A 42 -8.63 11.29 -15.81
N GLY A 43 -8.75 10.12 -15.16
CA GLY A 43 -7.63 9.25 -14.84
C GLY A 43 -6.86 9.73 -13.61
N LEU A 44 -6.16 8.81 -12.98
CA LEU A 44 -5.19 9.11 -11.92
C LEU A 44 -3.80 9.15 -12.55
N SER A 45 -3.26 10.36 -12.79
CA SER A 45 -1.85 10.50 -13.15
C SER A 45 -0.98 10.07 -11.96
N PRO A 46 0.15 9.37 -12.18
CA PRO A 46 1.18 9.12 -11.17
C PRO A 46 1.52 10.36 -10.32
N ASP A 47 1.59 11.52 -10.95
CA ASP A 47 2.00 12.77 -10.29
C ASP A 47 0.97 13.28 -9.27
N THR A 48 -0.28 12.79 -9.32
CA THR A 48 -1.37 13.18 -8.42
C THR A 48 -1.00 12.95 -6.95
N PHE A 49 -0.20 11.91 -6.69
CA PHE A 49 0.19 11.49 -5.35
C PHE A 49 1.56 12.03 -4.89
N SER A 50 2.33 12.64 -5.80
CA SER A 50 3.67 13.16 -5.52
C SER A 50 3.72 14.25 -4.44
N ARG A 51 2.60 14.95 -4.23
CA ARG A 51 2.46 16.01 -3.21
C ARG A 51 2.27 15.48 -1.78
N PHE A 52 1.97 14.19 -1.63
CA PHE A 52 1.73 13.58 -0.33
C PHE A 52 2.98 12.84 0.14
N ALA A 53 3.30 13.03 1.42
CA ALA A 53 4.40 12.32 2.05
C ALA A 53 4.09 10.82 2.19
N ASP A 54 5.13 10.00 2.26
CA ASP A 54 5.01 8.57 2.55
C ASP A 54 4.34 8.38 3.93
N ALA A 55 3.54 7.32 4.06
CA ALA A 55 2.82 6.97 5.28
C ALA A 55 1.98 8.12 5.89
N SER A 56 1.39 8.98 5.05
CA SER A 56 0.60 10.14 5.49
C SER A 56 -0.88 9.84 5.74
N PHE A 57 -1.35 8.63 5.44
CA PHE A 57 -2.76 8.25 5.61
C PHE A 57 -2.92 6.96 6.42
N ASP A 58 -3.89 6.96 7.32
CA ASP A 58 -4.31 5.77 8.08
C ASP A 58 -5.28 4.89 7.26
N SER A 59 -6.00 5.50 6.32
CA SER A 59 -6.83 4.76 5.37
C SER A 59 -6.93 5.42 4.00
N ILE A 60 -7.07 4.58 2.98
CA ILE A 60 -7.43 4.98 1.62
C ILE A 60 -8.74 4.26 1.28
N VAL A 61 -9.74 5.04 0.89
CA VAL A 61 -11.04 4.51 0.45
C VAL A 61 -11.30 4.88 -1.01
N ALA A 62 -11.78 3.94 -1.81
CA ALA A 62 -12.05 4.15 -3.24
C ALA A 62 -13.39 3.54 -3.62
N ALA A 63 -14.33 4.37 -4.09
CA ALA A 63 -15.64 3.93 -4.55
C ALA A 63 -15.72 3.98 -6.07
N PHE A 64 -15.72 2.82 -6.74
CA PHE A 64 -15.83 2.72 -8.21
C PHE A 64 -14.84 3.60 -8.99
N ALA A 65 -13.68 3.85 -8.38
CA ALA A 65 -12.65 4.73 -8.90
C ALA A 65 -11.54 3.95 -9.63
N VAL A 66 -11.29 2.69 -9.23
CA VAL A 66 -10.17 1.90 -9.75
C VAL A 66 -10.37 1.46 -11.19
N GLU A 67 -11.61 1.36 -11.63
CA GLU A 67 -12.01 1.04 -12.98
C GLU A 67 -11.58 2.10 -14.02
N TRP A 68 -11.21 3.29 -13.54
CA TRP A 68 -10.75 4.44 -14.34
C TRP A 68 -9.23 4.61 -14.33
N VAL A 69 -8.50 3.60 -13.84
CA VAL A 69 -7.06 3.67 -13.65
C VAL A 69 -6.36 2.79 -14.69
N ASP A 70 -5.62 3.44 -15.58
CA ASP A 70 -4.91 2.76 -16.68
C ASP A 70 -3.83 1.79 -16.18
N ASP A 71 -3.15 2.12 -15.08
CA ASP A 71 -2.10 1.30 -14.46
C ASP A 71 -2.39 1.06 -12.98
N ALA A 72 -3.26 0.08 -12.71
CA ALA A 72 -3.63 -0.30 -11.36
C ALA A 72 -2.44 -0.81 -10.52
N VAL A 73 -1.40 -1.37 -11.15
CA VAL A 73 -0.20 -1.86 -10.42
C VAL A 73 0.59 -0.68 -9.89
N HIS A 74 0.87 0.32 -10.73
CA HIS A 74 1.57 1.53 -10.31
C HIS A 74 0.77 2.28 -9.24
N MET A 75 -0.54 2.46 -9.45
CA MET A 75 -1.42 3.13 -8.50
C MET A 75 -1.45 2.42 -7.13
N LEU A 76 -1.57 1.09 -7.10
CA LEU A 76 -1.51 0.33 -5.84
C LEU A 76 -0.15 0.48 -5.15
N GLY A 77 0.93 0.62 -5.92
CA GLY A 77 2.26 0.97 -5.40
C GLY A 77 2.28 2.33 -4.70
N GLU A 78 1.65 3.34 -5.29
CA GLU A 78 1.50 4.66 -4.68
C GLU A 78 0.61 4.63 -3.43
N TRP A 79 -0.53 3.93 -3.47
CA TRP A 79 -1.39 3.79 -2.29
C TRP A 79 -0.68 3.09 -1.14
N ARG A 80 0.12 2.07 -1.45
CA ARG A 80 0.99 1.42 -0.47
C ARG A 80 2.00 2.41 0.11
N ARG A 81 2.65 3.24 -0.70
CA ARG A 81 3.58 4.27 -0.23
C ARG A 81 2.90 5.27 0.71
N LEU A 82 1.67 5.65 0.41
CA LEU A 82 0.91 6.65 1.14
C LEU A 82 0.30 6.14 2.46
N LEU A 83 -0.01 4.85 2.56
CA LEU A 83 -0.59 4.27 3.78
C LEU A 83 0.46 4.09 4.88
N ALA A 84 0.11 4.39 6.12
CA ALA A 84 0.89 4.02 7.30
C ALA A 84 0.92 2.49 7.52
N GLU A 85 1.85 1.98 8.33
CA GLU A 85 1.85 0.57 8.73
C GLU A 85 0.55 0.24 9.48
N GLY A 86 -0.10 -0.86 9.12
CA GLY A 86 -1.43 -1.22 9.61
C GLY A 86 -2.59 -0.40 9.00
N GLY A 87 -2.28 0.54 8.10
CA GLY A 87 -3.27 1.37 7.42
C GLY A 87 -4.19 0.54 6.51
N LYS A 88 -5.43 0.98 6.35
CA LYS A 88 -6.47 0.23 5.62
C LYS A 88 -6.68 0.75 4.21
N LEU A 89 -6.66 -0.14 3.24
CA LEU A 89 -7.15 0.10 1.89
C LEU A 89 -8.54 -0.53 1.75
N ALA A 90 -9.58 0.27 1.52
CA ALA A 90 -10.93 -0.22 1.25
C ALA A 90 -11.41 0.23 -0.13
N VAL A 91 -11.76 -0.71 -0.99
CA VAL A 91 -12.14 -0.46 -2.38
C VAL A 91 -13.48 -1.12 -2.66
N VAL A 92 -14.40 -0.36 -3.25
CA VAL A 92 -15.62 -0.90 -3.84
C VAL A 92 -15.40 -1.04 -5.35
N LEU A 93 -15.50 -2.28 -5.83
CA LEU A 93 -15.42 -2.67 -7.24
C LEU A 93 -16.81 -2.83 -7.82
N GLY A 94 -17.03 -2.38 -9.05
CA GLY A 94 -18.24 -2.66 -9.82
C GLY A 94 -18.32 -4.11 -10.32
N GLY A 95 -19.52 -4.68 -10.27
CA GLY A 95 -19.83 -6.00 -10.81
C GLY A 95 -19.97 -6.00 -12.33
N GLN A 96 -19.91 -7.19 -12.95
CA GLN A 96 -19.99 -7.33 -14.42
C GLN A 96 -21.33 -6.89 -15.04
N GLY A 97 -22.37 -6.74 -14.23
CA GLY A 97 -23.69 -6.25 -14.65
C GLY A 97 -23.85 -4.73 -14.61
N ALA A 98 -22.92 -4.00 -13.97
CA ALA A 98 -22.98 -2.56 -13.94
C ALA A 98 -22.73 -2.03 -15.36
N GLN A 99 -23.70 -1.32 -15.94
CA GLN A 99 -23.51 -0.53 -17.17
C GLN A 99 -22.58 0.65 -16.86
N SER A 100 -21.30 0.34 -16.66
CA SER A 100 -20.25 1.32 -16.43
C SER A 100 -19.55 1.58 -17.75
N GLU A 101 -19.37 2.85 -18.08
CA GLU A 101 -18.52 3.30 -19.20
C GLU A 101 -17.02 3.21 -18.85
N ALA A 102 -16.69 2.67 -17.66
CA ALA A 102 -15.31 2.59 -17.22
C ALA A 102 -14.48 1.68 -18.15
N PRO A 103 -13.21 2.05 -18.41
CA PRO A 103 -12.36 1.31 -19.33
C PRO A 103 -11.94 -0.07 -18.81
N HIS A 104 -12.00 -0.28 -17.49
CA HIS A 104 -11.56 -1.52 -16.86
C HIS A 104 -12.65 -2.11 -15.96
N HIS A 105 -12.69 -3.44 -15.90
CA HIS A 105 -13.56 -4.19 -15.00
C HIS A 105 -12.71 -5.19 -14.23
N TYR A 106 -12.72 -5.06 -12.90
CA TYR A 106 -12.00 -5.97 -12.02
C TYR A 106 -12.98 -6.92 -11.34
N THR A 107 -12.73 -8.21 -11.47
CA THR A 107 -13.36 -9.18 -10.57
C THR A 107 -12.66 -9.12 -9.21
N ALA A 108 -13.34 -9.59 -8.16
CA ALA A 108 -12.74 -9.77 -6.84
C ALA A 108 -11.42 -10.54 -6.89
N ASP A 109 -11.38 -11.63 -7.65
CA ASP A 109 -10.17 -12.47 -7.81
C ASP A 109 -9.05 -11.73 -8.55
N ALA A 110 -9.38 -11.00 -9.62
CA ALA A 110 -8.39 -10.22 -10.35
C ALA A 110 -7.76 -9.16 -9.45
N TRP A 111 -8.57 -8.49 -8.62
CA TRP A 111 -8.09 -7.49 -7.67
C TRP A 111 -7.25 -8.10 -6.55
N GLN A 112 -7.66 -9.25 -6.00
CA GLN A 112 -6.87 -9.99 -5.02
C GLN A 112 -5.49 -10.38 -5.58
N ASN A 113 -5.44 -10.79 -6.84
CA ASN A 113 -4.18 -11.12 -7.51
C ASN A 113 -3.30 -9.89 -7.74
N LEU A 114 -3.88 -8.73 -8.05
CA LEU A 114 -3.14 -7.46 -8.14
C LEU A 114 -2.53 -7.07 -6.79
N LEU A 115 -3.30 -7.15 -5.69
CA LEU A 115 -2.79 -6.89 -4.34
C LEU A 115 -1.60 -7.79 -3.99
N ARG A 116 -1.69 -9.10 -4.32
CA ARG A 116 -0.58 -10.04 -4.13
C ARG A 116 0.64 -9.70 -5.00
N ALA A 117 0.41 -9.33 -6.25
CA ALA A 117 1.48 -9.03 -7.20
C ALA A 117 2.25 -7.76 -6.81
N VAL A 118 1.54 -6.72 -6.36
CA VAL A 118 2.15 -5.49 -5.84
C VAL A 118 2.87 -5.75 -4.52
N GLY A 119 2.28 -6.60 -3.65
CA GLY A 119 2.81 -6.88 -2.32
C GLY A 119 2.50 -5.78 -1.31
N GLY A 120 2.92 -6.00 -0.06
CA GLY A 120 2.73 -5.01 1.02
C GLY A 120 1.29 -4.91 1.55
N PHE A 121 0.38 -5.75 1.06
CA PHE A 121 -1.01 -5.79 1.47
C PHE A 121 -1.40 -7.19 1.93
N GLU A 122 -2.09 -7.28 3.08
CA GLU A 122 -2.80 -8.47 3.52
C GLU A 122 -4.30 -8.28 3.29
N LEU A 123 -4.96 -9.25 2.66
CA LEU A 123 -6.40 -9.18 2.46
C LEU A 123 -7.13 -9.46 3.79
N VAL A 124 -7.87 -8.46 4.28
CA VAL A 124 -8.64 -8.54 5.52
C VAL A 124 -10.08 -8.98 5.27
N ARG A 125 -10.71 -8.43 4.22
CA ARG A 125 -12.10 -8.71 3.89
C ARG A 125 -12.32 -8.71 2.39
N LEU A 126 -13.12 -9.66 1.93
CA LEU A 126 -13.72 -9.67 0.61
C LEU A 126 -15.20 -10.02 0.78
N ALA A 127 -16.09 -9.11 0.38
CA ALA A 127 -17.52 -9.29 0.52
C ALA A 127 -18.23 -8.76 -0.72
N GLU A 128 -19.28 -9.46 -1.16
CA GLU A 128 -20.21 -8.94 -2.16
C GLU A 128 -21.05 -7.81 -1.54
N LEU A 129 -21.43 -6.82 -2.35
CA LEU A 129 -22.40 -5.80 -1.92
C LEU A 129 -23.81 -6.38 -1.86
N ASP A 130 -24.68 -5.77 -1.06
CA ASP A 130 -26.04 -6.27 -0.81
C ASP A 130 -26.92 -6.33 -2.07
N ASP A 131 -26.62 -5.53 -3.08
CA ASP A 131 -27.33 -5.51 -4.36
C ASP A 131 -26.79 -6.52 -5.38
N GLY A 132 -25.70 -7.23 -5.05
CA GLY A 132 -25.01 -8.17 -5.93
C GLY A 132 -24.25 -7.52 -7.09
N ASN A 133 -24.17 -6.19 -7.16
CA ASN A 133 -23.55 -5.48 -8.29
C ASN A 133 -22.14 -4.98 -7.99
N GLY A 134 -21.45 -5.58 -7.02
CA GLY A 134 -20.09 -5.18 -6.70
C GLY A 134 -19.48 -5.95 -5.56
N TRP A 135 -18.25 -5.57 -5.25
CA TRP A 135 -17.46 -6.18 -4.20
C TRP A 135 -16.78 -5.12 -3.34
N LEU A 136 -16.88 -5.26 -2.04
CA LEU A 136 -16.00 -4.59 -1.09
C LEU A 136 -14.74 -5.43 -0.89
N VAL A 137 -13.59 -4.84 -1.19
CA VAL A 137 -12.28 -5.40 -0.87
C VAL A 137 -11.61 -4.53 0.18
N VAL A 138 -11.16 -5.14 1.26
CA VAL A 138 -10.40 -4.46 2.32
C VAL A 138 -9.08 -5.17 2.51
N ALA A 139 -7.99 -4.42 2.43
CA ALA A 139 -6.66 -4.88 2.72
C ALA A 139 -5.99 -3.99 3.78
N GLU A 140 -5.01 -4.54 4.47
CA GLU A 140 -4.16 -3.84 5.44
C GLU A 140 -2.74 -3.78 4.92
N ARG A 141 -2.08 -2.62 5.07
CA ARG A 141 -0.69 -2.47 4.71
C ARG A 141 0.20 -3.13 5.77
N HIS A 142 1.11 -3.98 5.29
CA HIS A 142 2.19 -4.54 6.10
C HIS A 142 3.54 -4.42 5.40
N VAL A 143 4.43 -3.61 5.95
CA VAL A 143 5.79 -3.41 5.48
C VAL A 143 6.58 -4.72 5.48
N THR A 144 6.34 -5.61 6.46
CA THR A 144 7.04 -6.89 6.51
C THR A 144 6.79 -7.74 5.25
N LEU A 145 5.64 -7.59 4.60
CA LEU A 145 5.35 -8.23 3.30
C LEU A 145 6.15 -7.60 2.16
N ASP A 146 6.41 -6.30 2.19
CA ASP A 146 7.29 -5.63 1.20
C ASP A 146 8.71 -6.16 1.29
N LEU A 147 9.23 -6.28 2.52
CA LEU A 147 10.57 -6.81 2.76
C LEU A 147 10.67 -8.28 2.34
N ARG A 148 9.65 -9.10 2.61
CA ARG A 148 9.63 -10.50 2.14
C ARG A 148 9.68 -10.60 0.63
N ASN A 149 8.95 -9.75 -0.09
CA ASN A 149 8.97 -9.78 -1.55
C ASN A 149 10.33 -9.35 -2.10
N LEU A 150 10.93 -8.30 -1.56
CA LEU A 150 12.27 -7.84 -1.92
C LEU A 150 13.33 -8.92 -1.65
N LEU A 151 13.26 -9.57 -0.48
CA LEU A 151 14.14 -10.68 -0.13
C LEU A 151 13.88 -11.92 -1.00
N GLY A 152 12.64 -12.17 -1.42
CA GLY A 152 12.31 -13.25 -2.35
C GLY A 152 12.87 -13.02 -3.74
N SER A 153 12.73 -11.80 -4.29
CA SER A 153 13.18 -11.46 -5.64
C SER A 153 14.69 -11.27 -5.74
N HIS A 154 15.33 -10.76 -4.68
CA HIS A 154 16.75 -10.40 -4.69
C HIS A 154 17.61 -11.21 -3.72
N GLY A 155 17.03 -12.18 -3.00
CA GLY A 155 17.72 -12.96 -1.97
C GLY A 155 18.98 -13.64 -2.45
N ALA A 156 19.00 -14.18 -3.67
CA ALA A 156 20.20 -14.80 -4.24
C ALA A 156 21.33 -13.78 -4.45
N ALA A 157 21.01 -12.60 -4.98
CA ALA A 157 21.99 -11.53 -5.20
C ALA A 157 22.50 -10.95 -3.86
N LEU A 158 21.61 -10.81 -2.89
CA LEU A 158 21.96 -10.39 -1.52
C LEU A 158 22.86 -11.43 -0.84
N ALA A 159 22.56 -12.72 -0.98
CA ALA A 159 23.36 -13.81 -0.45
C ALA A 159 24.75 -13.91 -1.13
N ASP A 160 24.82 -13.61 -2.43
CA ASP A 160 26.09 -13.49 -3.15
C ASP A 160 26.90 -12.29 -2.64
N ALA A 161 26.28 -11.13 -2.47
CA ALA A 161 26.92 -9.93 -1.95
C ALA A 161 27.44 -10.14 -0.52
N ALA A 162 26.66 -10.79 0.35
CA ALA A 162 27.05 -11.15 1.72
C ALA A 162 28.24 -12.12 1.78
N ARG A 163 28.51 -12.88 0.71
CA ARG A 163 29.67 -13.79 0.65
C ARG A 163 30.97 -13.11 0.22
N ARG A 164 30.94 -11.84 -0.22
CA ARG A 164 32.12 -11.14 -0.76
C ARG A 164 33.12 -10.69 0.31
N GLY A 165 32.67 -10.49 1.55
CA GLY A 165 33.53 -10.07 2.64
C GLY A 165 32.77 -9.52 3.85
N PRO A 166 33.46 -9.26 4.97
CA PRO A 166 32.86 -8.65 6.15
C PRO A 166 32.39 -7.21 5.87
N GLU A 167 33.10 -6.43 5.05
CA GLU A 167 32.71 -5.06 4.70
C GLU A 167 31.39 -5.03 3.91
N GLN A 168 31.23 -5.91 2.91
CA GLN A 168 29.97 -5.97 2.14
C GLN A 168 28.81 -6.48 2.99
N ARG A 169 29.07 -7.35 3.98
CA ARG A 169 28.05 -7.74 4.95
C ARG A 169 27.63 -6.58 5.84
N ALA A 170 28.59 -5.84 6.36
CA ALA A 170 28.33 -4.66 7.17
C ALA A 170 27.53 -3.61 6.39
N GLU A 171 27.90 -3.33 5.13
CA GLU A 171 27.15 -2.42 4.26
C GLU A 171 25.71 -2.90 4.00
N LEU A 172 25.51 -4.20 3.72
CA LEU A 172 24.15 -4.75 3.56
C LEU A 172 23.33 -4.60 4.84
N CYS A 173 23.91 -4.92 6.00
CA CYS A 173 23.29 -4.73 7.30
C CYS A 173 22.91 -3.27 7.54
N PHE A 174 23.79 -2.31 7.20
CA PHE A 174 23.48 -0.89 7.28
C PHE A 174 22.31 -0.48 6.39
N GLN A 175 22.29 -0.93 5.15
CA GLN A 175 21.21 -0.64 4.20
C GLN A 175 19.87 -1.20 4.69
N PHE A 176 19.84 -2.46 5.16
CA PHE A 176 18.64 -3.06 5.74
C PHE A 176 18.19 -2.35 7.01
N GLY A 177 19.12 -2.04 7.93
CA GLY A 177 18.83 -1.30 9.15
C GLY A 177 18.21 0.06 8.85
N THR A 178 18.73 0.78 7.86
CA THR A 178 18.18 2.07 7.41
C THR A 178 16.77 1.93 6.83
N ILE A 179 16.53 0.90 6.01
CA ILE A 179 15.20 0.64 5.46
C ILE A 179 14.21 0.33 6.59
N LEU A 180 14.59 -0.56 7.51
CA LEU A 180 13.79 -0.97 8.67
C LEU A 180 13.48 0.22 9.61
N LEU A 181 14.46 1.10 9.83
CA LEU A 181 14.26 2.31 10.63
C LEU A 181 13.24 3.26 9.98
N ARG A 182 13.33 3.47 8.66
CA ARG A 182 12.41 4.35 7.91
C ARG A 182 10.97 3.86 7.92
N VAL A 183 10.78 2.55 8.04
CA VAL A 183 9.45 1.93 8.10
C VAL A 183 8.94 1.73 9.54
N GLY A 184 9.70 2.17 10.55
CA GLY A 184 9.29 2.13 11.95
C GLY A 184 9.58 0.81 12.67
N GLU A 185 10.23 -0.15 12.02
CA GLU A 185 10.62 -1.44 12.59
C GLU A 185 11.93 -1.29 13.38
N LEU A 186 11.83 -0.68 14.57
CA LEU A 186 12.99 -0.31 15.39
C LEU A 186 13.82 -1.52 15.83
N ASP A 187 13.20 -2.55 16.42
CA ASP A 187 13.95 -3.70 16.96
C ASP A 187 14.72 -4.45 15.85
N PRO A 188 14.10 -4.77 14.68
CA PRO A 188 14.85 -5.35 13.57
C PRO A 188 15.93 -4.42 13.00
N ALA A 189 15.68 -3.11 12.97
CA ALA A 189 16.67 -2.14 12.51
C ALA A 189 17.92 -2.15 13.40
N VAL A 190 17.73 -2.11 14.73
CA VAL A 190 18.80 -2.19 15.73
C VAL A 190 19.59 -3.48 15.55
N SER A 191 18.92 -4.63 15.41
CA SER A 191 19.59 -5.91 15.17
C SER A 191 20.46 -5.92 13.90
N CYS A 192 20.02 -5.22 12.85
CA CYS A 192 20.84 -5.02 11.64
C CYS A 192 22.09 -4.19 11.94
N PHE A 193 21.98 -3.09 12.68
CA PHE A 193 23.13 -2.27 13.05
C PHE A 193 24.09 -2.99 14.02
N GLU A 194 23.58 -3.80 14.95
CA GLU A 194 24.41 -4.66 15.80
C GLU A 194 25.21 -5.67 14.96
N SER A 195 24.54 -6.34 14.01
CA SER A 195 25.20 -7.28 13.08
C SER A 195 26.28 -6.59 12.22
N MET A 196 26.07 -5.32 11.85
CA MET A 196 27.07 -4.51 11.17
C MET A 196 28.30 -4.28 12.08
N LEU A 197 28.08 -3.92 13.34
CA LEU A 197 29.13 -3.63 14.32
C LEU A 197 29.93 -4.89 14.73
N GLU A 198 29.34 -6.09 14.63
CA GLU A 198 30.11 -7.35 14.78
C GLU A 198 31.24 -7.49 13.75
N HIS A 199 31.09 -6.86 12.59
CA HIS A 199 32.07 -6.89 11.50
C HIS A 199 32.94 -5.64 11.43
N LEU A 200 32.37 -4.47 11.75
CA LEU A 200 33.04 -3.17 11.77
C LEU A 200 32.75 -2.42 13.09
N PRO A 201 33.41 -2.78 14.21
CA PRO A 201 33.05 -2.28 15.54
C PRO A 201 33.20 -0.76 15.72
N GLU A 202 34.06 -0.13 14.93
CA GLU A 202 34.33 1.32 15.00
C GLU A 202 33.53 2.12 13.96
N ASN A 203 32.57 1.49 13.27
CA ASN A 203 31.78 2.17 12.26
C ASN A 203 30.82 3.19 12.93
N SER A 204 30.96 4.46 12.56
CA SER A 204 30.18 5.56 13.14
C SER A 204 28.69 5.49 12.84
N GLU A 205 28.30 4.96 11.68
CA GLU A 205 26.89 4.86 11.29
C GLU A 205 26.18 3.75 12.05
N GLY A 206 26.82 2.59 12.21
CA GLY A 206 26.30 1.50 13.04
C GLY A 206 26.14 1.90 14.50
N LEU A 207 27.12 2.63 15.05
CA LEU A 207 27.05 3.16 16.42
C LEU A 207 25.91 4.15 16.60
N PHE A 208 25.67 5.02 15.62
CA PHE A 208 24.52 5.94 15.63
C PHE A 208 23.18 5.19 15.53
N GLY A 209 23.13 4.09 14.78
CA GLY A 209 21.91 3.30 14.59
C GLY A 209 21.42 2.53 15.82
N VAL A 210 22.31 2.25 16.79
CA VAL A 210 21.98 1.49 18.02
C VAL A 210 21.74 2.36 19.27
N GLY A 211 21.94 3.68 19.19
CA GLY A 211 21.79 4.59 20.34
C GLY A 211 21.82 6.07 19.98
#